data_AF-A0A6M2AS41-F1
#
_entry.id   AF-A0A6M2AS41-F1
#
_cell.length_a   1.000
_cell.length_b   1.000
_cell.length_c   1.000
_cell.angle_alpha   90.00
_cell.angle_beta   90.00
_cell.angle_gamma   90.00
#
_symmetry.space_group_name_H-M   'P 1'
#
loop_
_entity.id
_entity.type
_entity.pdbx_description
1 polymer ?
#
loop_
_entity_poly.entity_id
_entity_poly.type
_entity_poly.pdbx_seq_one_letter_code
_entity_poly.pdbx_strand_id
1 'polypeptide(L)'
;MKLIFKIYKTRISMLNILCIGLFLLPLGLYAQVTNIPDPNFEQALIDLGIDSDGMINGQVLTSDIENVVTLDVNHRFIEDLTGLEDFSALELLDVSGNILYLLDVSENILLKELYFNSQSPGFSMLMTSLDFSSNVNLEIVEAGNVIFLENLNLKNGANSILTISLPCQFEGEPCELTELQCITVDDEVAANNNELPYSRWYFAANFIYSEDCSLGTNDINEKLFSIYPNPVNEVLVLNGTKNIGKLKTQIYSTEGKLLNTHNIDFNKQTSIDVSNLSNGIYFLNIEDESGRVEVKKFVKQ
;
A
#
# COMPACT_ATOMS: atom_id res chain seq x y z
N MET A 1 -83.20 1.71 48.60
CA MET A 1 -83.12 0.41 47.90
C MET A 1 -82.08 0.56 46.79
N LYS A 2 -81.00 -0.22 46.86
CA LYS A 2 -79.87 -0.19 45.90
C LYS A 2 -80.38 -0.34 44.46
N LEU A 3 -79.86 0.45 43.53
CA LEU A 3 -79.42 -0.02 42.20
C LEU A 3 -78.56 1.07 41.54
N ILE A 4 -77.30 0.73 41.29
CA ILE A 4 -76.34 1.53 40.51
C ILE A 4 -76.60 1.22 39.03
N PHE A 5 -76.83 2.23 38.20
CA PHE A 5 -76.66 2.10 36.75
C PHE A 5 -75.92 3.33 36.18
N LYS A 6 -74.86 3.00 35.46
CA LYS A 6 -73.85 3.83 34.79
C LYS A 6 -74.51 4.82 33.83
N ILE A 7 -74.16 6.11 33.92
CA ILE A 7 -74.46 7.10 32.87
C ILE A 7 -73.15 7.38 32.12
N TYR A 8 -73.02 6.82 30.91
CA TYR A 8 -72.19 7.40 29.86
C TYR A 8 -73.11 8.15 28.92
N LYS A 9 -72.90 9.46 28.80
CA LYS A 9 -73.66 10.33 27.90
C LYS A 9 -72.93 10.35 26.55
N THR A 10 -73.56 9.75 25.55
CA THR A 10 -73.17 9.80 24.13
C THR A 10 -73.74 11.05 23.47
N ARG A 11 -72.98 11.74 22.61
CA ARG A 11 -73.38 12.48 21.37
C ARG A 11 -72.09 13.06 20.73
N ILE A 12 -71.79 13.13 19.43
CA ILE A 12 -72.31 12.65 18.14
C ILE A 12 -71.15 12.89 17.12
N SER A 13 -70.97 11.96 16.17
CA SER A 13 -70.28 12.00 14.85
C SER A 13 -69.12 12.98 14.54
N MET A 14 -67.93 12.42 14.26
CA MET A 14 -67.40 12.48 12.90
C MET A 14 -66.74 11.14 12.52
N LEU A 15 -67.00 10.78 11.27
CA LEU A 15 -66.69 9.56 10.58
C LEU A 15 -65.30 9.70 9.92
N ASN A 16 -64.52 8.61 9.90
CA ASN A 16 -63.48 8.30 8.92
C ASN A 16 -62.20 9.15 8.86
N ILE A 17 -61.12 8.62 9.44
CA ILE A 17 -59.97 8.01 8.74
C ILE A 17 -58.71 8.20 9.59
N LEU A 18 -58.22 7.05 10.04
CA LEU A 18 -56.86 6.85 10.51
C LEU A 18 -55.89 7.11 9.34
N CYS A 19 -55.52 8.36 9.08
CA CYS A 19 -54.33 8.65 8.29
C CYS A 19 -53.13 8.67 9.23
N ILE A 20 -52.69 7.48 9.68
CA ILE A 20 -51.27 7.30 9.92
C ILE A 20 -50.66 7.37 8.53
N GLY A 21 -50.31 8.58 8.10
CA GLY A 21 -49.42 8.76 6.97
C GLY A 21 -48.11 8.10 7.38
N LEU A 22 -47.96 6.82 7.02
CA LEU A 22 -46.67 6.19 6.94
C LEU A 22 -45.93 7.01 5.89
N PHE A 23 -45.17 7.98 6.36
CA PHE A 23 -44.27 8.77 5.53
C PHE A 23 -43.19 7.78 5.10
N LEU A 24 -43.48 7.01 4.05
CA LEU A 24 -42.50 6.32 3.24
C LEU A 24 -41.66 7.44 2.63
N LEU A 25 -40.70 7.94 3.41
CA LEU A 25 -39.51 8.54 2.86
C LEU A 25 -39.02 7.54 1.81
N PRO A 26 -38.90 7.92 0.54
CA PRO A 26 -38.17 7.09 -0.39
C PRO A 26 -36.74 7.06 0.17
N LEU A 27 -36.41 5.98 0.88
CA LEU A 27 -35.04 5.57 1.04
C LEU A 27 -34.61 5.27 -0.40
N GLY A 28 -34.03 6.28 -1.05
CA GLY A 28 -33.35 6.07 -2.31
C GLY A 28 -32.30 5.01 -2.04
N LEU A 29 -32.55 3.79 -2.51
CA LEU A 29 -31.50 2.81 -2.69
C LEU A 29 -30.63 3.38 -3.81
N TYR A 30 -29.69 4.23 -3.43
CA TYR A 30 -28.58 4.53 -4.32
C TYR A 30 -27.76 3.25 -4.41
N ALA A 31 -27.46 2.82 -5.64
CA ALA A 31 -26.52 1.75 -5.83
C ALA A 31 -25.20 2.18 -5.16
N GLN A 32 -24.66 1.32 -4.31
CA GLN A 32 -23.36 1.57 -3.71
C GLN A 32 -22.31 1.52 -4.83
N VAL A 33 -21.41 2.49 -4.81
CA VAL A 33 -20.28 2.57 -5.74
C VAL A 33 -18.99 2.42 -4.96
N THR A 34 -18.03 1.78 -5.60
CA THR A 34 -16.64 1.66 -5.17
C THR A 34 -15.82 2.65 -5.97
N ASN A 35 -14.96 3.41 -5.30
CA ASN A 35 -14.11 4.41 -5.94
C ASN A 35 -12.90 3.73 -6.60
N ILE A 36 -12.70 3.95 -7.91
CA ILE A 36 -11.60 3.40 -8.72
C ILE A 36 -10.90 4.57 -9.42
N PRO A 37 -10.02 5.31 -8.72
CA PRO A 37 -9.47 6.57 -9.22
C PRO A 37 -8.46 6.41 -10.36
N ASP A 38 -7.85 5.22 -10.50
CA ASP A 38 -6.93 4.91 -11.59
C ASP A 38 -7.73 4.55 -12.87
N PRO A 39 -7.68 5.38 -13.93
CA PRO A 39 -8.44 5.13 -15.15
C PRO A 39 -7.97 3.87 -15.90
N ASN A 40 -6.73 3.41 -15.71
CA ASN A 40 -6.26 2.15 -16.29
C ASN A 40 -6.83 0.95 -15.53
N PHE A 41 -7.02 1.05 -14.22
CA PHE A 41 -7.68 0.00 -13.44
C PHE A 41 -9.15 -0.10 -13.82
N GLU A 42 -9.86 1.03 -13.86
CA GLU A 42 -11.26 1.09 -14.30
C GLU A 42 -11.43 0.58 -15.74
N GLN A 43 -10.58 1.02 -16.68
CA GLN A 43 -10.60 0.49 -18.05
C GLN A 43 -10.37 -1.02 -18.10
N ALA A 44 -9.51 -1.57 -17.24
CA ALA A 44 -9.31 -3.02 -17.16
C ALA A 44 -10.59 -3.74 -16.70
N LEU A 45 -11.33 -3.18 -15.74
CA LEU A 45 -12.63 -3.72 -15.31
C LEU A 45 -13.67 -3.66 -16.43
N ILE A 46 -13.71 -2.59 -17.20
CA ILE A 46 -14.58 -2.45 -18.38
C ILE A 46 -14.23 -3.52 -19.44
N ASP A 47 -12.94 -3.70 -19.73
CA ASP A 47 -12.47 -4.67 -20.73
C ASP A 47 -12.78 -6.12 -20.34
N LEU A 48 -12.80 -6.40 -19.03
CA LEU A 48 -13.19 -7.70 -18.47
C LEU A 48 -14.72 -7.88 -18.42
N GLY A 49 -15.49 -6.83 -18.72
CA GLY A 49 -16.95 -6.83 -18.63
C GLY A 49 -17.47 -6.87 -17.18
N ILE A 50 -16.65 -6.44 -16.23
CA ILE A 50 -17.01 -6.32 -14.82
C ILE A 50 -17.77 -5.01 -14.62
N ASP A 51 -17.21 -3.88 -15.02
CA ASP A 51 -17.86 -2.58 -14.89
C ASP A 51 -19.01 -2.44 -15.92
N SER A 52 -20.24 -2.53 -15.42
CA SER A 52 -21.44 -2.68 -16.24
C SER A 52 -21.88 -1.39 -16.94
N ASP A 53 -21.43 -0.22 -16.47
CA ASP A 53 -21.80 1.05 -17.08
C ASP A 53 -20.88 1.41 -18.27
N GLY A 54 -19.68 0.82 -18.31
CA GLY A 54 -18.73 0.92 -19.41
C GLY A 54 -18.13 2.32 -19.60
N MET A 55 -18.13 3.16 -18.56
CA MET A 55 -17.63 4.52 -18.60
C MET A 55 -16.46 4.68 -17.62
N ILE A 56 -15.32 5.19 -18.11
CA ILE A 56 -14.23 5.63 -17.22
C ILE A 56 -14.67 6.89 -16.46
N ASN A 57 -15.19 6.73 -15.25
CA ASN A 57 -15.78 7.78 -14.44
C ASN A 57 -15.25 7.84 -12.99
N GLY A 58 -14.26 7.00 -12.67
CA GLY A 58 -13.59 6.91 -11.38
C GLY A 58 -14.30 6.01 -10.38
N GLN A 59 -15.25 5.19 -10.79
CA GLN A 59 -16.05 4.35 -9.89
C GLN A 59 -16.63 3.13 -10.61
N VAL A 60 -16.95 2.09 -9.84
CA VAL A 60 -17.69 0.92 -10.31
C VAL A 60 -18.85 0.65 -9.37
N LEU A 61 -19.95 0.04 -9.84
CA LEU A 61 -20.98 -0.43 -8.91
C LEU A 61 -20.39 -1.52 -8.01
N THR A 62 -20.55 -1.41 -6.69
CA THR A 62 -20.04 -2.44 -5.76
C THR A 62 -20.64 -3.82 -6.07
N SER A 63 -21.89 -3.87 -6.55
CA SER A 63 -22.55 -5.11 -6.98
C SER A 63 -21.88 -5.78 -8.18
N ASP A 64 -21.13 -5.04 -8.99
CA ASP A 64 -20.43 -5.58 -10.15
C ASP A 64 -19.15 -6.32 -9.74
N ILE A 65 -18.53 -5.90 -8.63
CA ILE A 65 -17.25 -6.45 -8.14
C ILE A 65 -17.39 -7.42 -6.95
N GLU A 66 -18.47 -7.33 -6.16
CA GLU A 66 -18.59 -8.06 -4.88
C GLU A 66 -18.50 -9.60 -5.03
N ASN A 67 -18.88 -10.13 -6.21
CA ASN A 67 -18.88 -11.55 -6.53
C ASN A 67 -17.72 -11.98 -7.45
N VAL A 68 -16.79 -11.07 -7.77
CA VAL A 68 -15.62 -11.38 -8.61
C VAL A 68 -14.65 -12.24 -7.81
N VAL A 69 -14.47 -13.49 -8.25
CA VAL A 69 -13.58 -14.48 -7.61
C VAL A 69 -12.15 -14.40 -8.15
N THR A 70 -12.02 -14.02 -9.42
CA THR A 70 -10.73 -13.95 -10.12
C THR A 70 -10.62 -12.61 -10.81
N LEU A 71 -9.54 -11.88 -10.52
CA LEU A 71 -9.22 -10.62 -11.15
C LEU A 71 -7.83 -10.72 -11.79
N ASP A 72 -7.82 -10.79 -13.12
CA ASP A 72 -6.60 -10.74 -13.94
C ASP A 72 -6.56 -9.40 -14.66
N VAL A 73 -5.74 -8.49 -14.14
CA VAL A 73 -5.49 -7.14 -14.68
C VAL A 73 -4.01 -6.96 -14.99
N ASN A 74 -3.36 -8.02 -15.46
CA ASN A 74 -1.95 -7.95 -15.84
C ASN A 74 -1.72 -7.03 -17.06
N HIS A 75 -0.54 -6.40 -17.09
CA HIS A 75 -0.05 -5.59 -18.20
C HIS A 75 -0.97 -4.43 -18.63
N ARG A 76 -1.60 -3.75 -17.66
CA ARG A 76 -2.54 -2.66 -17.90
C ARG A 76 -1.99 -1.26 -17.57
N PHE A 77 -0.73 -1.15 -17.15
CA PHE A 77 -0.12 0.10 -16.67
C PHE A 77 -0.86 0.71 -15.48
N ILE A 78 -1.40 -0.14 -14.59
CA ILE A 78 -2.06 0.30 -13.36
C ILE A 78 -1.00 0.80 -12.38
N GLU A 79 -1.23 1.97 -11.78
CA GLU A 79 -0.39 2.61 -10.77
C GLU A 79 -1.02 2.52 -9.37
N ASP A 80 -2.35 2.53 -9.31
CA ASP A 80 -3.15 2.58 -8.08
C ASP A 80 -4.32 1.58 -8.14
N LEU A 81 -4.40 0.71 -7.12
CA LEU A 81 -5.44 -0.31 -6.95
C LEU A 81 -6.53 0.11 -5.94
N THR A 82 -6.61 1.38 -5.56
CA THR A 82 -7.69 1.90 -4.70
C THR A 82 -9.05 1.40 -5.19
N GLY A 83 -9.85 0.83 -4.28
CA GLY A 83 -11.13 0.16 -4.54
C GLY A 83 -11.02 -1.37 -4.62
N LEU A 84 -9.82 -1.95 -4.66
CA LEU A 84 -9.60 -3.39 -4.57
C LEU A 84 -10.14 -3.99 -3.26
N GLU A 85 -10.18 -3.20 -2.18
CA GLU A 85 -10.71 -3.59 -0.87
C GLU A 85 -12.18 -4.04 -0.92
N ASP A 86 -12.96 -3.57 -1.90
CA ASP A 86 -14.39 -3.92 -2.04
C ASP A 86 -14.62 -5.22 -2.84
N PHE A 87 -13.57 -5.86 -3.38
CA PHE A 87 -13.66 -7.17 -4.06
C PHE A 87 -13.79 -8.30 -3.02
N SER A 88 -14.97 -8.40 -2.41
CA SER A 88 -15.21 -9.24 -1.21
C SER A 88 -15.10 -10.76 -1.42
N ALA A 89 -15.26 -11.23 -2.66
CA ALA A 89 -15.18 -12.64 -3.03
C ALA A 89 -13.83 -13.04 -3.67
N LEU A 90 -12.85 -12.14 -3.73
CA LEU A 90 -11.62 -12.33 -4.49
C LEU A 90 -10.75 -13.44 -3.89
N GLU A 91 -10.46 -14.47 -4.69
CA GLU A 91 -9.59 -15.60 -4.34
C GLU A 91 -8.30 -15.62 -5.17
N LEU A 92 -8.30 -15.08 -6.40
CA LEU A 92 -7.13 -14.99 -7.27
C LEU A 92 -6.95 -13.57 -7.81
N LEU A 93 -5.77 -13.00 -7.60
CA LEU A 93 -5.38 -11.69 -8.11
C LEU A 93 -4.08 -11.79 -8.92
N ASP A 94 -4.13 -11.40 -10.19
CA ASP A 94 -2.94 -11.16 -11.01
C ASP A 94 -2.86 -9.69 -11.43
N VAL A 95 -1.85 -9.00 -10.91
CA VAL A 95 -1.52 -7.61 -11.23
C VAL A 95 -0.14 -7.51 -11.88
N SER A 96 0.37 -8.62 -12.42
CA SER A 96 1.70 -8.70 -13.02
C SER A 96 1.89 -7.69 -14.15
N GLY A 97 3.08 -7.09 -14.19
CA GLY A 97 3.51 -6.13 -15.19
C GLY A 97 2.74 -4.81 -15.21
N ASN A 98 2.19 -4.44 -14.07
CA ASN A 98 1.78 -3.08 -13.75
C ASN A 98 2.93 -2.29 -13.08
N ILE A 99 2.67 -1.04 -12.72
CA ILE A 99 3.66 -0.08 -12.19
C ILE A 99 3.27 0.42 -10.79
N LEU A 100 2.82 -0.52 -9.96
CA LEU A 100 2.29 -0.25 -8.63
C LEU A 100 3.36 0.30 -7.69
N TYR A 101 2.97 1.32 -6.91
CA TYR A 101 3.76 1.86 -5.79
C TYR A 101 3.35 1.24 -4.45
N LEU A 102 2.12 0.75 -4.37
CA LEU A 102 1.51 0.15 -3.21
C LEU A 102 0.68 -1.05 -3.67
N LEU A 103 0.74 -2.14 -2.93
CA LEU A 103 -0.16 -3.26 -3.05
C LEU A 103 -0.72 -3.54 -1.65
N ASP A 104 -1.96 -3.12 -1.44
CA ASP A 104 -2.70 -3.40 -0.22
C ASP A 104 -3.79 -4.42 -0.55
N VAL A 105 -3.69 -5.59 0.07
CA VAL A 105 -4.64 -6.70 -0.06
C VAL A 105 -5.22 -7.08 1.30
N SER A 106 -5.12 -6.21 2.30
CA SER A 106 -5.45 -6.51 3.70
C SER A 106 -6.93 -6.83 3.93
N GLU A 107 -7.82 -6.23 3.12
CA GLU A 107 -9.27 -6.49 3.15
C GLU A 107 -9.70 -7.66 2.24
N ASN A 108 -8.84 -8.14 1.35
CA ASN A 108 -9.09 -9.31 0.49
C ASN A 108 -8.80 -10.62 1.25
N ILE A 109 -9.52 -10.85 2.34
CA ILE A 109 -9.26 -11.95 3.30
C ILE A 109 -9.49 -13.36 2.73
N LEU A 110 -10.18 -13.48 1.59
CA LEU A 110 -10.40 -14.74 0.88
C LEU A 110 -9.32 -15.08 -0.14
N LEU A 111 -8.34 -14.19 -0.35
CA LEU A 111 -7.29 -14.35 -1.35
C LEU A 111 -6.43 -15.60 -1.07
N LYS A 112 -6.27 -16.43 -2.11
CA LYS A 112 -5.49 -17.68 -2.12
C LYS A 112 -4.28 -17.59 -3.02
N GLU A 113 -4.41 -16.93 -4.15
CA GLU A 113 -3.36 -16.84 -5.16
C GLU A 113 -3.11 -15.38 -5.53
N LEU A 114 -1.85 -14.95 -5.43
CA LEU A 114 -1.44 -13.58 -5.69
C LEU A 114 -0.20 -13.53 -6.58
N TYR A 115 -0.34 -12.86 -7.72
CA TYR A 115 0.71 -12.69 -8.73
C TYR A 115 0.95 -11.20 -8.98
N PHE A 116 2.20 -10.76 -8.84
CA PHE A 116 2.59 -9.36 -9.11
C PHE A 116 4.02 -9.27 -9.62
N ASN A 117 4.31 -10.00 -10.69
CA ASN A 117 5.64 -9.98 -11.30
C ASN A 117 5.90 -8.64 -12.00
N SER A 118 6.99 -7.96 -11.69
CA SER A 118 7.36 -6.71 -12.37
C SER A 118 7.97 -6.99 -13.76
N GLN A 119 7.68 -6.12 -14.74
CA GLN A 119 8.30 -6.22 -16.06
C GLN A 119 9.78 -5.78 -16.02
N SER A 120 10.66 -6.60 -16.57
CA SER A 120 12.08 -6.30 -16.80
C SER A 120 12.31 -6.11 -18.31
N PRO A 121 13.01 -5.05 -18.80
CA PRO A 121 13.54 -3.86 -18.11
C PRO A 121 12.75 -2.58 -18.44
N GLY A 122 12.47 -1.75 -17.41
CA GLY A 122 12.05 -0.33 -17.60
C GLY A 122 10.83 0.13 -16.79
N PHE A 123 10.01 -0.78 -16.31
CA PHE A 123 8.81 -0.49 -15.50
C PHE A 123 8.85 -1.38 -14.26
N SER A 124 9.39 -0.82 -13.17
CA SER A 124 9.49 -1.54 -11.89
C SER A 124 8.24 -1.29 -11.07
N MET A 125 7.70 -2.32 -10.42
CA MET A 125 6.93 -2.10 -9.20
C MET A 125 7.89 -1.47 -8.17
N LEU A 126 7.45 -0.40 -7.50
CA LEU A 126 8.29 0.45 -6.64
C LEU A 126 7.95 0.32 -5.16
N MET A 127 7.19 -0.70 -4.79
CA MET A 127 6.82 -0.98 -3.39
C MET A 127 8.06 -1.34 -2.55
N THR A 128 8.13 -0.76 -1.36
CA THR A 128 9.20 -1.04 -0.38
C THR A 128 8.74 -1.90 0.78
N SER A 129 7.43 -2.14 0.91
CA SER A 129 6.85 -2.96 1.97
C SER A 129 5.69 -3.78 1.43
N LEU A 130 5.63 -5.03 1.88
CA LEU A 130 4.53 -5.95 1.63
C LEU A 130 4.10 -6.57 2.95
N ASP A 131 2.79 -6.55 3.21
CA ASP A 131 2.20 -7.14 4.41
C ASP A 131 1.03 -8.05 4.02
N PHE A 132 1.19 -9.34 4.32
CA PHE A 132 0.18 -10.36 4.07
C PHE A 132 -0.35 -10.97 5.38
N SER A 133 -0.16 -10.30 6.52
CA SER A 133 -0.58 -10.82 7.84
C SER A 133 -2.09 -11.05 7.98
N SER A 134 -2.92 -10.32 7.22
CA SER A 134 -4.37 -10.52 7.19
C SER A 134 -4.83 -11.65 6.25
N ASN A 135 -3.98 -12.10 5.32
CA ASN A 135 -4.34 -13.05 4.26
C ASN A 135 -4.10 -14.50 4.71
N VAL A 136 -4.92 -14.97 5.65
CA VAL A 136 -4.81 -16.30 6.28
C VAL A 136 -5.08 -17.47 5.32
N ASN A 137 -5.68 -17.20 4.17
CA ASN A 137 -6.00 -18.20 3.15
C ASN A 137 -4.97 -18.25 2.00
N LEU A 138 -3.90 -17.44 2.07
CA LEU A 138 -2.93 -17.31 0.98
C LEU A 138 -2.10 -18.60 0.84
N GLU A 139 -2.22 -19.23 -0.32
CA GLU A 139 -1.55 -20.48 -0.69
C GLU A 139 -0.35 -20.23 -1.60
N ILE A 140 -0.45 -19.24 -2.51
CA ILE A 140 0.57 -18.95 -3.51
C ILE A 140 0.82 -17.45 -3.60
N VAL A 141 2.09 -17.06 -3.52
CA VAL A 141 2.57 -15.72 -3.87
C VAL A 141 3.72 -15.83 -4.87
N GLU A 142 3.57 -15.22 -6.03
CA GLU A 142 4.64 -15.08 -7.02
C GLU A 142 4.90 -13.62 -7.37
N ALA A 143 6.11 -13.18 -7.09
CA ALA A 143 6.50 -11.77 -7.14
C ALA A 143 7.92 -11.60 -7.68
N GLY A 144 8.05 -11.64 -9.00
CA GLY A 144 9.32 -11.41 -9.68
C GLY A 144 9.74 -9.95 -9.67
N ASN A 145 11.04 -9.70 -9.49
CA ASN A 145 11.70 -8.41 -9.73
C ASN A 145 11.23 -7.25 -8.82
N VAL A 146 10.89 -7.53 -7.56
CA VAL A 146 10.54 -6.51 -6.55
C VAL A 146 11.78 -5.91 -5.88
N ILE A 147 12.69 -5.36 -6.69
CA ILE A 147 14.07 -5.01 -6.29
C ILE A 147 14.19 -3.95 -5.18
N PHE A 148 13.12 -3.20 -4.89
CA PHE A 148 13.08 -2.17 -3.84
C PHE A 148 12.43 -2.65 -2.53
N LEU A 149 12.03 -3.92 -2.44
CA LEU A 149 11.36 -4.45 -1.27
C LEU A 149 12.30 -4.45 -0.06
N GLU A 150 11.99 -3.66 0.96
CA GLU A 150 12.74 -3.57 2.21
C GLU A 150 12.13 -4.48 3.30
N ASN A 151 10.80 -4.58 3.33
CA ASN A 151 10.05 -5.27 4.37
C ASN A 151 9.05 -6.26 3.79
N LEU A 152 9.05 -7.48 4.30
CA LEU A 152 8.08 -8.51 3.94
C LEU A 152 7.51 -9.16 5.20
N ASN A 153 6.20 -9.00 5.43
CA ASN A 153 5.49 -9.64 6.52
C ASN A 153 4.64 -10.80 5.99
N LEU A 154 5.08 -12.02 6.27
CA LEU A 154 4.37 -13.26 5.94
C LEU A 154 3.71 -13.89 7.18
N LYS A 155 3.74 -13.25 8.35
CA LYS A 155 3.22 -13.80 9.61
C LYS A 155 1.69 -13.75 9.63
N ASN A 156 1.07 -14.65 8.86
CA ASN A 156 -0.38 -14.74 8.67
C ASN A 156 -1.04 -15.84 9.51
N GLY A 157 -0.30 -16.53 10.37
CA GLY A 157 -0.78 -17.68 11.15
C GLY A 157 -1.08 -18.93 10.31
N ALA A 158 -0.74 -18.92 9.01
CA ALA A 158 -1.07 -19.95 8.04
C ALA A 158 0.11 -20.30 7.10
N ASN A 159 1.36 -20.03 7.50
CA ASN A 159 2.54 -20.36 6.69
C ASN A 159 2.58 -21.82 6.21
N SER A 160 1.96 -22.75 6.96
CA SER A 160 1.84 -24.18 6.61
C SER A 160 1.24 -24.48 5.23
N ILE A 161 0.41 -23.59 4.69
CA ILE A 161 -0.21 -23.72 3.35
C ILE A 161 0.42 -22.79 2.31
N LEU A 162 1.21 -21.81 2.75
CA LEU A 162 1.81 -20.79 1.88
C LEU A 162 3.03 -21.34 1.14
N THR A 163 3.10 -21.07 -0.16
CA THR A 163 4.29 -21.14 -0.99
C THR A 163 4.56 -19.77 -1.59
N ILE A 164 5.77 -19.25 -1.42
CA ILE A 164 6.16 -17.95 -1.95
C ILE A 164 7.43 -18.04 -2.80
N SER A 165 7.43 -17.30 -3.91
CA SER A 165 8.55 -17.19 -4.83
C SER A 165 8.78 -15.74 -5.22
N LEU A 166 9.95 -15.20 -4.84
CA LEU A 166 10.43 -13.87 -5.19
C LEU A 166 11.73 -13.96 -6.01
N PRO A 167 11.63 -14.36 -7.30
CA PRO A 167 12.79 -14.41 -8.17
C PRO A 167 13.24 -13.00 -8.57
N CYS A 168 14.51 -12.88 -8.96
CA CYS A 168 15.05 -11.65 -9.52
C CYS A 168 15.86 -11.98 -10.77
N GLN A 169 15.46 -11.41 -11.91
CA GLN A 169 16.12 -11.50 -13.20
C GLN A 169 16.14 -10.15 -13.91
N PHE A 170 17.34 -9.65 -14.22
CA PHE A 170 17.55 -8.42 -14.97
C PHE A 170 18.25 -8.75 -16.30
N GLU A 171 17.59 -8.45 -17.42
CA GLU A 171 18.12 -8.73 -18.78
C GLU A 171 18.55 -10.20 -19.00
N GLY A 172 17.87 -11.14 -18.33
CA GLY A 172 18.18 -12.58 -18.41
C GLY A 172 19.29 -13.04 -17.46
N GLU A 173 19.86 -12.15 -16.66
CA GLU A 173 20.84 -12.47 -15.63
C GLU A 173 20.20 -12.43 -14.24
N PRO A 174 20.58 -13.34 -13.31
CA PRO A 174 20.06 -13.31 -11.95
C PRO A 174 20.49 -12.04 -11.23
N CYS A 175 19.56 -11.42 -10.50
CA CYS A 175 19.82 -10.31 -9.59
C CYS A 175 19.52 -10.69 -8.14
N GLU A 176 19.76 -9.76 -7.21
CA GLU A 176 19.49 -9.93 -5.79
C GLU A 176 18.61 -8.78 -5.29
N LEU A 177 17.64 -9.09 -4.43
CA LEU A 177 16.82 -8.11 -3.72
C LEU A 177 17.61 -7.59 -2.51
N THR A 178 18.52 -6.65 -2.77
CA THR A 178 19.51 -6.19 -1.77
C THR A 178 18.92 -5.42 -0.58
N GLU A 179 17.72 -4.87 -0.75
CA GLU A 179 17.04 -4.10 0.29
C GLU A 179 16.30 -4.98 1.31
N LEU A 180 15.98 -6.22 0.95
CA LEU A 180 15.21 -7.13 1.80
C LEU A 180 16.12 -7.82 2.81
N GLN A 181 16.10 -7.33 4.06
CA GLN A 181 17.00 -7.84 5.12
C GLN A 181 16.30 -8.80 6.08
N CYS A 182 14.99 -8.67 6.27
CA CYS A 182 14.22 -9.47 7.23
C CYS A 182 12.86 -9.86 6.65
N ILE A 183 12.47 -11.11 6.88
CA ILE A 183 11.15 -11.63 6.55
C ILE A 183 10.46 -12.07 7.84
N THR A 184 9.29 -11.48 8.11
CA THR A 184 8.51 -11.83 9.29
C THR A 184 7.72 -13.12 9.02
N VAL A 185 7.85 -14.13 9.88
CA VAL A 185 7.25 -15.46 9.69
C VAL A 185 6.51 -15.95 10.94
N ASP A 186 5.72 -17.00 10.79
CA ASP A 186 4.97 -17.63 11.89
C ASP A 186 5.86 -18.42 12.88
N ASP A 187 6.88 -19.13 12.37
CA ASP A 187 7.82 -19.94 13.16
C ASP A 187 9.27 -19.64 12.74
N GLU A 188 9.95 -18.82 13.54
CA GLU A 188 11.33 -18.39 13.26
C GLU A 188 12.32 -19.56 13.26
N VAL A 189 12.12 -20.53 14.16
CA VAL A 189 13.05 -21.65 14.33
C VAL A 189 12.95 -22.61 13.15
N ALA A 190 11.74 -23.00 12.76
CA ALA A 190 11.51 -23.86 11.60
C ALA A 190 12.00 -23.18 10.30
N ALA A 191 11.76 -21.87 10.15
CA ALA A 191 12.19 -21.13 8.98
C ALA A 191 13.72 -21.06 8.85
N ASN A 192 14.42 -20.71 9.94
CA ASN A 192 15.89 -20.63 9.94
C ASN A 192 16.57 -22.01 9.83
N ASN A 193 15.91 -23.08 10.27
CA ASN A 193 16.37 -24.46 10.06
C ASN A 193 16.03 -25.02 8.66
N ASN A 194 15.35 -24.23 7.82
CA ASN A 194 14.88 -24.64 6.49
C ASN A 194 13.99 -25.90 6.55
N GLU A 195 13.12 -25.97 7.54
CA GLU A 195 12.11 -27.02 7.70
C GLU A 195 10.89 -26.76 6.81
N LEU A 196 10.02 -27.75 6.63
CA LEU A 196 8.75 -27.53 5.92
C LEU A 196 7.84 -26.61 6.75
N PRO A 197 7.11 -25.67 6.14
CA PRO A 197 6.96 -25.44 4.69
C PRO A 197 8.06 -24.54 4.07
N TYR A 198 8.85 -23.85 4.89
CA TYR A 198 9.82 -22.82 4.50
C TYR A 198 10.85 -23.29 3.47
N SER A 199 11.20 -24.58 3.47
CA SER A 199 12.09 -25.17 2.47
C SER A 199 11.58 -25.13 1.03
N ARG A 200 10.29 -24.84 0.83
CA ARG A 200 9.65 -24.67 -0.49
C ARG A 200 9.66 -23.22 -0.96
N TRP A 201 9.99 -22.29 -0.08
CA TRP A 201 9.98 -20.88 -0.39
C TRP A 201 11.26 -20.51 -1.13
N TYR A 202 11.16 -19.53 -2.02
CA TYR A 202 12.27 -19.07 -2.82
C TYR A 202 12.36 -17.55 -2.79
N PHE A 203 13.53 -17.03 -2.46
CA PHE A 203 13.83 -15.61 -2.45
C PHE A 203 15.20 -15.40 -3.08
N ALA A 204 15.30 -14.53 -4.07
CA ALA A 204 16.57 -14.10 -4.63
C ALA A 204 17.18 -12.98 -3.76
N ALA A 205 17.39 -13.22 -2.47
CA ALA A 205 17.82 -12.22 -1.49
C ALA A 205 18.68 -12.84 -0.39
N ASN A 206 19.54 -12.04 0.26
CA ASN A 206 20.17 -12.38 1.53
C ASN A 206 19.37 -11.74 2.68
N PHE A 207 18.69 -12.56 3.48
CA PHE A 207 17.78 -12.10 4.54
C PHE A 207 17.88 -13.01 5.77
N ILE A 208 17.24 -12.59 6.86
CA ILE A 208 16.96 -13.44 8.02
C ILE A 208 15.45 -13.66 8.18
N TYR A 209 15.07 -14.82 8.72
CA TYR A 209 13.70 -15.01 9.21
C TYR A 209 13.62 -14.57 10.68
N SER A 210 12.54 -13.88 11.04
CA SER A 210 12.20 -13.63 12.44
C SER A 210 10.69 -13.63 12.65
N GLU A 211 10.25 -13.96 13.86
CA GLU A 211 8.85 -13.73 14.27
C GLU A 211 8.55 -12.24 14.52
N ASP A 212 9.60 -11.43 14.65
CA ASP A 212 9.51 -10.00 14.90
C ASP A 212 10.69 -9.23 14.26
N CYS A 213 10.53 -8.87 12.98
CA CYS A 213 11.48 -7.99 12.29
C CYS A 213 11.55 -6.58 12.90
N SER A 214 10.67 -6.19 13.83
CA SER A 214 10.77 -4.91 14.54
C SER A 214 11.90 -4.87 15.56
N LEU A 215 12.38 -6.05 16.01
CA LEU A 215 13.53 -6.20 16.91
C LEU A 215 14.82 -6.57 16.17
N GLY A 216 14.71 -6.83 14.86
CA GLY A 216 15.78 -7.22 13.94
C GLY A 216 16.49 -6.06 13.24
N THR A 217 16.38 -4.82 13.71
CA THR A 217 17.26 -3.75 13.22
C THR A 217 18.60 -3.85 13.93
N ASN A 218 19.54 -4.60 13.36
CA ASN A 218 20.94 -4.26 13.53
C ASN A 218 21.16 -2.87 12.92
N ASP A 219 20.99 -1.81 13.71
CA ASP A 219 21.66 -0.49 13.74
C ASP A 219 22.10 0.24 12.43
N ILE A 220 21.63 -0.15 11.23
CA ILE A 220 22.14 0.41 9.96
C ILE A 220 21.09 1.27 9.21
N ASN A 221 19.79 1.07 9.43
CA ASN A 221 18.72 1.81 8.73
C ASN A 221 17.73 2.58 9.64
N GLU A 222 18.19 3.13 10.77
CA GLU A 222 17.47 4.30 11.29
C GLU A 222 17.56 5.39 10.22
N LYS A 223 16.41 5.88 9.70
CA LYS A 223 16.36 7.15 8.95
C LYS A 223 16.92 8.22 9.87
N LEU A 224 18.23 8.47 9.74
CA LEU A 224 18.95 9.37 10.63
C LEU A 224 18.46 10.78 10.40
N PHE A 225 17.98 11.06 9.18
CA PHE A 225 17.64 12.39 8.75
C PHE A 225 16.15 12.58 8.43
N SER A 226 15.65 13.78 8.72
CA SER A 226 14.35 14.28 8.25
C SER A 226 14.52 15.71 7.74
N ILE A 227 13.68 16.09 6.77
CA ILE A 227 13.74 17.43 6.16
C ILE A 227 12.39 18.11 6.19
N TYR A 228 12.38 19.43 6.44
CA TYR A 228 11.16 20.24 6.43
C TYR A 228 11.47 21.74 6.27
N PRO A 229 10.50 22.56 5.83
CA PRO A 229 9.22 22.15 5.27
C PRO A 229 9.40 21.46 3.91
N ASN A 230 8.45 20.62 3.52
CA ASN A 230 8.35 20.11 2.16
C ASN A 230 6.87 20.20 1.76
N PRO A 231 6.48 21.10 0.84
CA PRO A 231 7.32 21.97 -0.01
C PRO A 231 8.10 23.07 0.74
N VAL A 232 9.22 23.53 0.18
CA VAL A 232 10.12 24.56 0.74
C VAL A 232 10.20 25.79 -0.17
N ASN A 233 10.29 26.98 0.42
CA ASN A 233 10.46 28.24 -0.31
C ASN A 233 11.93 28.71 -0.36
N GLU A 234 12.58 28.89 0.78
CA GLU A 234 13.94 29.46 0.83
C GLU A 234 14.91 28.61 1.64
N VAL A 235 14.48 28.08 2.77
CA VAL A 235 15.35 27.38 3.71
C VAL A 235 14.77 26.00 4.03
N LEU A 236 15.56 24.96 3.73
CA LEU A 236 15.27 23.58 4.07
C LEU A 236 16.00 23.23 5.37
N VAL A 237 15.26 22.78 6.38
CA VAL A 237 15.83 22.32 7.65
C VAL A 237 16.09 20.84 7.56
N LEU A 238 17.32 20.43 7.92
CA LEU A 238 17.75 19.04 8.06
C LEU A 238 17.87 18.71 9.56
N ASN A 239 17.05 17.78 10.03
CA ASN A 239 17.08 17.24 11.38
C ASN A 239 17.71 15.87 11.42
N GLY A 240 18.44 15.57 12.48
CA GLY A 240 19.14 14.32 12.70
C GLY A 240 18.73 13.69 14.03
N THR A 241 18.61 12.36 14.08
CA THR A 241 18.27 11.64 15.32
C THR A 241 19.41 11.66 16.35
N LYS A 242 20.66 11.79 15.88
CA LYS A 242 21.90 11.80 16.69
C LYS A 242 22.85 12.90 16.21
N ASN A 243 23.82 13.28 17.04
CA ASN A 243 24.94 14.10 16.59
C ASN A 243 25.97 13.16 15.93
N ILE A 244 26.30 13.45 14.68
CA ILE A 244 27.04 12.58 13.76
C ILE A 244 28.22 13.31 13.11
N GLY A 245 28.61 14.47 13.64
CA GLY A 245 29.81 15.18 13.19
C GLY A 245 29.64 15.87 11.85
N LYS A 246 30.57 15.68 10.91
CA LYS A 246 30.55 16.36 9.62
C LYS A 246 29.66 15.65 8.62
N LEU A 247 28.87 16.44 7.90
CA LEU A 247 28.05 15.97 6.80
C LEU A 247 28.48 16.64 5.50
N LYS A 248 28.50 15.87 4.43
CA LYS A 248 28.56 16.37 3.07
C LYS A 248 27.18 16.25 2.45
N THR A 249 26.56 17.38 2.17
CA THR A 249 25.23 17.46 1.56
C THR A 249 25.33 17.92 0.12
N GLN A 250 24.57 17.29 -0.78
CA GLN A 250 24.60 17.56 -2.21
C GLN A 250 23.18 17.61 -2.78
N ILE A 251 22.85 18.64 -3.54
CA ILE A 251 21.52 18.78 -4.15
C ILE A 251 21.61 18.45 -5.64
N TYR A 252 20.73 17.57 -6.10
CA TYR A 252 20.63 17.13 -7.49
C TYR A 252 19.27 17.47 -8.10
N SER A 253 19.26 17.77 -9.40
CA SER A 253 18.02 17.86 -10.19
C SER A 253 17.45 16.47 -10.53
N THR A 254 16.26 16.43 -11.12
CA THR A 254 15.61 15.21 -11.64
C THR A 254 16.41 14.52 -12.74
N GLU A 255 17.27 15.26 -13.45
CA GLU A 255 18.17 14.73 -14.48
C GLU A 255 19.52 14.27 -13.88
N GLY A 256 19.69 14.30 -12.55
CA GLY A 256 20.91 13.90 -11.85
C GLY A 256 22.03 14.96 -11.87
N LYS A 257 21.75 16.19 -12.31
CA LYS A 257 22.75 17.28 -12.31
C LYS A 257 23.00 17.77 -10.90
N LEU A 258 24.27 17.79 -10.47
CA LEU A 258 24.68 18.41 -9.20
C LEU A 258 24.50 19.94 -9.27
N LEU A 259 23.71 20.49 -8.36
CA LEU A 259 23.37 21.91 -8.29
C LEU A 259 24.07 22.63 -7.14
N ASN A 260 24.24 21.96 -6.00
CA ASN A 260 24.85 22.56 -4.82
C ASN A 260 25.57 21.52 -3.96
N THR A 261 26.57 21.93 -3.18
CA THR A 261 27.29 21.07 -2.22
C THR A 261 27.69 21.88 -1.00
N HIS A 262 27.40 21.35 0.20
CA HIS A 262 27.79 21.95 1.47
C HIS A 262 28.47 20.92 2.37
N ASN A 263 29.56 21.33 3.03
CA ASN A 263 30.15 20.59 4.13
C ASN A 263 29.71 21.27 5.43
N ILE A 264 29.05 20.53 6.32
CA ILE A 264 28.37 21.06 7.50
C ILE A 264 28.90 20.35 8.75
N ASP A 265 29.35 21.12 9.74
CA ASP A 265 29.55 20.60 11.10
C ASP A 265 28.17 20.45 11.76
N PHE A 266 27.61 19.24 11.72
CA PHE A 266 26.22 18.99 12.05
C PHE A 266 26.02 18.73 13.55
N ASN A 267 25.13 19.50 14.17
CA ASN A 267 24.79 19.37 15.59
C ASN A 267 23.28 19.15 15.77
N LYS A 268 22.80 17.94 15.39
CA LYS A 268 21.39 17.48 15.39
C LYS A 268 20.42 18.22 14.47
N GLN A 269 20.71 19.46 14.10
CA GLN A 269 19.91 20.23 13.16
C GLN A 269 20.80 21.21 12.41
N THR A 270 20.48 21.45 11.13
CA THR A 270 21.08 22.51 10.32
C THR A 270 20.08 23.03 9.30
N SER A 271 20.36 24.20 8.74
CA SER A 271 19.59 24.82 7.66
C SER A 271 20.39 24.81 6.36
N ILE A 272 19.74 24.48 5.25
CA ILE A 272 20.28 24.51 3.90
C ILE A 272 19.50 25.55 3.10
N ASP A 273 20.21 26.55 2.57
CA ASP A 273 19.63 27.57 1.71
C ASP A 273 19.39 26.99 0.30
N VAL A 274 18.12 27.03 -0.11
CA VAL A 274 17.60 26.57 -1.40
C VAL A 274 16.91 27.69 -2.18
N SER A 275 17.04 28.95 -1.74
CA SER A 275 16.44 30.13 -2.37
C SER A 275 16.83 30.31 -3.85
N ASN A 276 18.05 29.88 -4.21
CA ASN A 276 18.58 29.96 -5.56
C ASN A 276 18.06 28.86 -6.51
N LEU A 277 17.26 27.90 -6.02
CA LEU A 277 16.66 26.86 -6.86
C LEU A 277 15.35 27.36 -7.48
N SER A 278 15.12 26.97 -8.74
CA SER A 278 13.84 27.18 -9.40
C SER A 278 12.77 26.24 -8.83
N ASN A 279 11.50 26.51 -9.11
CA ASN A 279 10.42 25.66 -8.64
C ASN A 279 10.49 24.28 -9.32
N GLY A 280 10.37 23.21 -8.55
CA GLY A 280 10.58 21.86 -9.05
C GLY A 280 10.91 20.83 -7.97
N ILE A 281 11.20 19.61 -8.41
CA ILE A 281 11.57 18.47 -7.56
C ILE A 281 13.09 18.35 -7.51
N TYR A 282 13.63 18.10 -6.32
CA TYR A 282 15.07 17.94 -6.08
C TYR A 282 15.36 16.78 -5.13
N PHE A 283 16.59 16.26 -5.21
CA PHE A 283 17.11 15.23 -4.32
C PHE A 283 18.28 15.77 -3.50
N LEU A 284 18.19 15.66 -2.19
CA LEU A 284 19.24 15.97 -1.23
C LEU A 284 19.94 14.67 -0.83
N ASN A 285 21.18 14.51 -1.27
CA ASN A 285 22.08 13.44 -0.86
C ASN A 285 22.85 13.90 0.39
N ILE A 286 22.86 13.09 1.45
CA ILE A 286 23.48 13.37 2.74
C ILE A 286 24.49 12.25 3.03
N GLU A 287 25.77 12.57 3.03
CA GLU A 287 26.87 11.65 3.30
C GLU A 287 27.50 11.99 4.65
N ASP A 288 27.61 11.01 5.56
CA ASP A 288 28.27 11.16 6.86
C ASP A 288 29.78 10.81 6.83
N GLU A 289 30.50 11.05 7.92
CA GLU A 289 31.94 10.73 8.01
C GLU A 289 32.25 9.23 7.90
N SER A 290 31.27 8.36 8.13
CA SER A 290 31.41 6.91 7.96
C SER A 290 31.21 6.46 6.50
N GLY A 291 30.83 7.37 5.61
CA GLY A 291 30.50 7.09 4.21
C GLY A 291 29.07 6.58 4.01
N ARG A 292 28.21 6.64 5.04
CA ARG A 292 26.78 6.32 4.89
C ARG A 292 26.11 7.42 4.10
N VAL A 293 25.26 7.03 3.16
CA VAL A 293 24.52 7.95 2.29
C VAL A 293 23.02 7.79 2.54
N GLU A 294 22.31 8.90 2.80
CA GLU A 294 20.86 8.96 2.86
C GLU A 294 20.33 10.01 1.86
N VAL A 295 19.33 9.67 1.05
CA VAL A 295 18.76 10.57 0.03
C VAL A 295 17.34 11.00 0.40
N LYS A 296 17.06 12.30 0.33
CA LYS A 296 15.73 12.87 0.57
C LYS A 296 15.21 13.65 -0.63
N LYS A 297 13.97 13.38 -1.04
CA LYS A 297 13.25 14.18 -2.04
C LYS A 297 12.59 15.40 -1.39
N PHE A 298 12.70 16.57 -2.02
CA PHE A 298 11.94 17.76 -1.63
C PHE A 298 11.41 18.54 -2.84
N VAL A 299 10.36 19.33 -2.62
CA VAL A 299 9.71 20.16 -3.62
C VAL A 299 9.98 21.63 -3.31
N LYS A 300 10.54 22.37 -4.26
CA LYS A 300 10.79 23.82 -4.19
C LYS A 300 9.61 24.58 -4.81
N GLN A 301 9.11 25.59 -4.09
CA GLN A 301 8.02 26.49 -4.53
C GLN A 301 8.42 27.97 -4.45
#